data_AF-A2WR10-F1
#
_entry.id   AF-A2WR10-F1
#
_cell.length_a   1.000
_cell.length_b   1.000
_cell.length_c   1.000
_cell.angle_alpha   90.00
_cell.angle_beta   90.00
_cell.angle_gamma   90.00
#
_symmetry.space_group_name_H-M   'P 1'
#
loop_
_entity.id
_entity.type
_entity.pdbx_description
1 polymer ?
#
loop_
_entity_poly.entity_id
_entity_poly.type
_entity_poly.pdbx_seq_one_letter_code
_entity_poly.pdbx_strand_id
1 'polypeptide(L)'
;MDEEQPDEPENRPDPLVVLQQAESLAECALQHYNGDAANEVKYELVAATATASDFMDCWDAFYYDVNFFARAAAGADDQAAPRFFFAELRHRTAMLPTCLVSLDNDDEIQMDPQPLCCFDGLVSSSSIQRVGR
;
A
#
# COMPACT_ATOMS: atom_id res chain seq x y z
N MET A 1 40.23 -4.18 25.66
CA MET A 1 40.19 -4.31 24.19
C MET A 1 38.75 -4.64 23.91
N ASP A 2 37.96 -3.59 23.71
CA ASP A 2 36.57 -3.72 23.29
C ASP A 2 36.62 -3.97 21.78
N GLU A 3 36.30 -5.18 21.38
CA GLU A 3 36.19 -5.53 19.97
C GLU A 3 34.92 -4.86 19.44
N GLU A 4 35.10 -3.76 18.69
CA GLU A 4 34.04 -3.15 17.87
C GLU A 4 33.54 -4.25 16.91
N GLN A 5 32.35 -4.79 17.20
CA GLN A 5 31.64 -5.65 16.26
C GLN A 5 31.35 -4.82 15.01
N PRO A 6 31.74 -5.28 13.80
CA PRO A 6 31.39 -4.57 12.59
C PRO A 6 29.88 -4.59 12.44
N ASP A 7 29.27 -3.41 12.26
CA ASP A 7 27.86 -3.28 11.92
C ASP A 7 27.56 -4.17 10.71
N GLU A 8 26.79 -5.25 10.90
CA GLU A 8 26.32 -6.05 9.78
C GLU A 8 25.53 -5.12 8.84
N PRO A 9 25.78 -5.15 7.52
CA PRO A 9 25.02 -4.34 6.59
C PRO A 9 23.56 -4.73 6.72
N GLU A 10 22.74 -3.79 7.21
CA GLU A 10 21.31 -3.97 7.32
C GLU A 10 20.78 -4.29 5.92
N ASN A 11 20.44 -5.55 5.69
CA ASN A 11 20.00 -6.08 4.38
C ASN A 11 18.58 -5.60 4.08
N ARG A 12 18.40 -4.28 4.04
CA ARG A 12 17.14 -3.65 3.64
C ARG A 12 17.02 -3.77 2.12
N PRO A 13 15.86 -4.21 1.61
CA PRO A 13 15.62 -4.20 0.18
C PRO A 13 15.77 -2.77 -0.37
N ASP A 14 16.31 -2.66 -1.58
CA ASP A 14 16.45 -1.37 -2.27
C ASP A 14 15.06 -0.68 -2.35
N PRO A 15 14.92 0.58 -1.92
CA PRO A 15 13.65 1.31 -1.98
C PRO A 15 12.98 1.30 -3.36
N LEU A 16 13.77 1.27 -4.44
CA LEU A 16 13.23 1.18 -5.81
C LEU A 16 12.59 -0.17 -6.08
N VAL A 17 13.15 -1.25 -5.55
CA VAL A 17 12.58 -2.60 -5.67
C VAL A 17 11.27 -2.70 -4.90
N VAL A 18 11.21 -2.13 -3.70
CA VAL A 18 9.98 -2.09 -2.89
C VAL A 18 8.88 -1.30 -3.60
N LEU A 19 9.22 -0.15 -4.20
CA LEU A 19 8.26 0.67 -4.93
C LEU A 19 7.74 -0.06 -6.18
N GLN A 20 8.63 -0.67 -6.97
CA GLN A 20 8.25 -1.40 -8.18
C GLN A 20 7.36 -2.62 -7.86
N GLN A 21 7.61 -3.28 -6.73
CA GLN A 21 6.75 -4.35 -6.23
C GLN A 21 5.37 -3.82 -5.84
N ALA A 22 5.31 -2.69 -5.12
CA ALA A 22 4.04 -2.05 -4.74
C ALA A 22 3.22 -1.64 -5.97
N GLU A 23 3.85 -1.04 -6.98
CA GLU A 23 3.19 -0.70 -8.25
C GLU A 23 2.61 -1.94 -8.93
N SER A 24 3.38 -3.02 -9.02
CA SER A 24 2.93 -4.29 -9.63
C SER A 24 1.73 -4.90 -8.89
N LEU A 25 1.71 -4.81 -7.56
CA LEU A 25 0.59 -5.28 -6.74
C LEU A 25 -0.66 -4.41 -6.93
N ALA A 26 -0.50 -3.08 -6.95
CA ALA A 26 -1.59 -2.14 -7.18
C ALA A 26 -2.20 -2.30 -8.58
N GLU A 27 -1.37 -2.49 -9.61
CA GLU A 27 -1.83 -2.80 -10.97
C GLU A 27 -2.63 -4.10 -11.01
N CYS A 28 -2.17 -5.14 -10.32
CA CYS A 28 -2.90 -6.40 -10.23
C CYS A 28 -4.28 -6.20 -9.60
N ALA A 29 -4.36 -5.49 -8.47
CA ALA A 29 -5.63 -5.19 -7.81
C ALA A 29 -6.59 -4.42 -8.73
N LEU A 30 -6.08 -3.41 -9.45
CA LEU A 30 -6.88 -2.63 -10.40
C LEU A 30 -7.32 -3.46 -11.61
N GLN A 31 -6.49 -4.34 -12.15
CA GLN A 31 -6.87 -5.22 -13.26
C GLN A 31 -8.07 -6.10 -12.89
N HIS A 32 -8.06 -6.68 -11.69
CA HIS A 32 -9.18 -7.48 -11.18
C HIS A 32 -10.43 -6.63 -10.96
N TYR A 33 -10.31 -5.47 -10.30
CA TYR A 33 -11.45 -4.56 -10.10
C TYR A 33 -12.05 -4.08 -11.42
N ASN A 34 -11.21 -3.65 -12.35
CA ASN A 34 -11.65 -3.17 -13.66
C ASN A 34 -12.23 -4.29 -14.53
N GLY A 35 -11.80 -5.54 -14.34
CA GLY A 35 -12.33 -6.71 -15.02
C GLY A 35 -13.75 -7.09 -14.61
N ASP A 36 -14.22 -6.66 -13.45
CA ASP A 36 -15.61 -6.88 -13.02
C ASP A 36 -16.56 -5.91 -13.74
N ALA A 37 -17.55 -6.47 -14.45
CA ALA A 37 -18.56 -5.71 -15.17
C ALA A 37 -19.49 -4.91 -14.23
N ALA A 38 -19.60 -5.27 -12.95
CA ALA A 38 -20.39 -4.55 -11.96
C ALA A 38 -19.76 -3.20 -11.57
N ASN A 39 -18.45 -3.03 -11.76
CA ASN A 39 -17.76 -1.78 -11.46
C ASN A 39 -17.91 -0.81 -12.64
N GLU A 40 -18.84 0.14 -12.54
CA GLU A 40 -19.14 1.12 -13.59
C GLU A 40 -17.96 2.06 -13.86
N VAL A 41 -17.23 2.46 -12.82
CA VAL A 41 -16.03 3.31 -12.92
C VAL A 41 -14.80 2.41 -12.99
N LYS A 42 -13.94 2.67 -13.97
CA LYS A 42 -12.64 2.02 -14.11
C LYS A 42 -11.55 2.96 -13.64
N TYR A 43 -10.49 2.42 -13.07
CA TYR A 43 -9.41 3.22 -12.50
C TYR A 43 -8.04 2.91 -13.11
N GLU A 44 -7.21 3.93 -13.25
CA GLU A 44 -5.82 3.87 -13.67
C GLU A 44 -4.91 4.22 -12.48
N LEU A 45 -3.83 3.46 -12.31
CA LEU A 45 -2.86 3.70 -11.25
C LEU A 45 -2.19 5.06 -11.43
N VAL A 46 -2.07 5.82 -10.34
CA VAL A 46 -1.33 7.09 -10.29
C VAL A 46 -0.02 6.92 -9.56
N ALA A 47 -0.06 6.29 -8.38
CA ALA A 47 1.11 6.01 -7.56
C ALA A 47 0.79 4.92 -6.54
N ALA A 48 1.75 4.06 -6.21
CA ALA A 48 1.66 3.14 -5.08
C ALA A 48 2.51 3.63 -3.92
N THR A 49 2.08 3.37 -2.69
CA THR A 49 2.92 3.62 -1.50
C THR A 49 3.72 2.37 -1.19
N ALA A 50 4.96 2.55 -0.74
CA ALA A 50 5.80 1.47 -0.26
C ALA A 50 5.18 0.87 1.01
N THR A 51 4.38 -0.17 0.83
CA THR A 51 3.93 -1.05 1.89
C THR A 51 3.68 -2.38 1.21
N ALA A 52 4.41 -3.39 1.64
CA ALA A 52 4.22 -4.77 1.24
C ALA A 52 4.53 -5.56 2.52
N SER A 53 3.51 -5.74 3.36
CA SER A 53 3.59 -6.72 4.44
C SER A 53 3.40 -8.08 3.80
N ASP A 54 4.35 -8.99 3.95
CA ASP A 54 4.27 -10.37 3.48
C ASP A 54 3.94 -11.31 4.65
N PHE A 55 2.66 -11.64 4.82
CA PHE A 55 2.26 -12.67 5.77
C PHE A 55 2.09 -14.01 5.06
N MET A 56 2.85 -15.03 5.47
CA MET A 56 2.65 -16.39 5.00
C MET A 56 1.60 -17.10 5.86
N ASP A 57 0.49 -17.54 5.25
CA ASP A 57 -0.53 -18.35 5.93
C ASP A 57 -0.04 -19.79 6.19
N CYS A 58 -0.80 -20.57 6.96
CA CYS A 58 -0.48 -21.97 7.28
C CYS A 58 -0.63 -22.95 6.08
N TRP A 59 -0.86 -22.41 4.89
CA TRP A 59 -1.15 -23.13 3.65
C TRP A 59 -0.32 -22.58 2.48
N ASP A 60 0.87 -22.03 2.76
CA ASP A 60 1.84 -21.53 1.78
C ASP A 60 1.29 -20.42 0.85
N ALA A 61 0.30 -19.63 1.32
CA ALA A 61 -0.09 -18.39 0.65
C ALA A 61 0.64 -17.20 1.27
N PHE A 62 1.12 -16.30 0.42
CA PHE A 62 1.57 -14.98 0.86
C PHE A 62 0.44 -13.98 0.72
N TYR A 63 0.21 -13.18 1.75
CA TYR A 63 -0.67 -12.02 1.70
C TYR A 63 0.17 -10.77 1.54
N TYR A 64 -0.26 -9.88 0.66
CA TYR A 64 0.36 -8.60 0.38
C TYR A 64 -0.67 -7.49 0.55
N ASP A 65 -0.33 -6.52 1.38
CA ASP A 65 -1.10 -5.30 1.52
C ASP A 65 -0.45 -4.20 0.70
N VAL A 66 -1.24 -3.44 -0.06
CA VAL A 66 -0.77 -2.27 -0.81
C VAL A 66 -1.75 -1.12 -0.68
N ASN A 67 -1.24 0.08 -0.43
CA ASN A 67 -2.02 1.30 -0.62
C ASN A 67 -1.56 2.02 -1.89
N PHE A 68 -2.50 2.65 -2.58
CA PHE A 68 -2.21 3.34 -3.83
C PHE A 68 -3.24 4.40 -4.15
N PHE A 69 -2.86 5.33 -5.03
CA PHE A 69 -3.75 6.32 -5.63
C PHE A 69 -4.14 5.86 -7.02
N ALA A 70 -5.43 5.96 -7.34
CA ALA A 70 -5.92 5.69 -8.68
C ALA A 70 -6.91 6.76 -9.13
N ARG A 71 -6.91 7.06 -10.42
CA ARG A 71 -7.79 8.04 -11.04
C ARG A 71 -8.78 7.32 -11.93
N ALA A 72 -10.00 7.84 -12.06
CA ALA A 72 -10.94 7.28 -13.02
C ALA A 72 -10.35 7.36 -14.44
N ALA A 73 -10.49 6.28 -15.21
CA ALA A 73 -10.05 6.20 -16.60
C ALA A 73 -10.93 7.10 -17.49
N ALA A 74 -10.36 7.60 -18.59
CA ALA A 74 -11.02 8.56 -19.48
C ALA A 74 -12.44 8.10 -19.87
N GLY A 75 -13.43 8.97 -19.61
CA GLY A 75 -14.86 8.68 -19.77
C GLY A 75 -15.68 8.78 -18.47
N ALA A 76 -15.02 8.80 -17.33
CA ALA A 76 -15.59 9.19 -16.04
C ALA A 76 -14.89 10.48 -15.58
N ASP A 77 -15.66 11.57 -15.47
CA ASP A 77 -15.26 12.93 -15.07
C ASP A 77 -13.73 13.19 -15.05
N ASP A 78 -13.17 13.57 -16.20
CA ASP A 78 -11.72 13.75 -16.45
C ASP A 78 -11.02 14.73 -15.48
N GLN A 79 -11.78 15.44 -14.63
CA GLN A 79 -11.28 16.35 -13.60
C GLN A 79 -11.27 15.75 -12.18
N ALA A 80 -11.70 14.51 -12.00
CA ALA A 80 -11.73 13.88 -10.68
C ALA A 80 -10.31 13.70 -10.11
N ALA A 81 -10.12 14.17 -8.88
CA ALA A 81 -8.89 13.97 -8.13
C ALA A 81 -8.59 12.46 -7.97
N PRO A 82 -7.31 12.05 -7.94
CA PRO A 82 -6.94 10.68 -7.59
C PRO A 82 -7.53 10.29 -6.24
N ARG A 83 -8.07 9.08 -6.17
CA ARG A 83 -8.66 8.48 -4.98
C ARG A 83 -7.66 7.54 -4.33
N PHE A 84 -7.73 7.43 -3.01
CA PHE A 84 -6.86 6.54 -2.24
C PHE A 84 -7.51 5.17 -2.06
N PHE A 85 -6.74 4.12 -2.26
CA PHE A 85 -7.18 2.74 -2.18
C PHE A 85 -6.28 1.93 -1.26
N PHE A 86 -6.88 0.96 -0.58
CA PHE A 86 -6.20 -0.15 0.07
C PHE A 86 -6.60 -1.45 -0.64
N ALA A 87 -5.63 -2.31 -0.90
CA ALA A 87 -5.87 -3.67 -1.37
C ALA A 87 -5.08 -4.69 -0.54
N GLU A 88 -5.73 -5.82 -0.28
CA GLU A 88 -5.09 -7.05 0.19
C GLU A 88 -5.10 -8.05 -0.96
N LEU A 89 -3.95 -8.62 -1.28
CA LEU A 89 -3.78 -9.63 -2.32
C LEU A 89 -3.21 -10.91 -1.72
N ARG A 90 -3.75 -12.04 -2.17
CA ARG A 90 -3.27 -13.37 -1.83
C ARG A 90 -2.53 -13.97 -3.02
N HIS A 91 -1.31 -14.40 -2.78
CA HIS A 91 -0.45 -15.10 -3.72
C HIS A 91 -0.30 -16.57 -3.34
N ARG A 92 -0.63 -17.46 -4.29
CA ARG A 92 -0.28 -18.89 -4.24
C ARG A 92 0.29 -19.36 -5.56
N THR A 93 -0.62 -19.57 -6.52
CA THR A 93 -0.31 -19.93 -7.92
C THR A 93 -0.56 -18.75 -8.86
N ALA A 94 -1.46 -17.86 -8.44
CA ALA A 94 -1.76 -16.58 -9.06
C ALA A 94 -1.91 -15.52 -7.96
N MET A 95 -1.83 -14.25 -8.35
CA MET A 95 -2.10 -13.11 -7.50
C MET A 95 -3.59 -12.77 -7.59
N LEU A 96 -4.31 -12.85 -6.47
CA LEU A 96 -5.74 -12.60 -6.39
C LEU A 96 -6.04 -11.57 -5.29
N PRO A 97 -6.73 -10.45 -5.58
CA PRO A 97 -7.19 -9.57 -4.53
C PRO A 97 -8.24 -10.28 -3.68
N THR A 98 -8.06 -10.23 -2.38
CA THR A 98 -9.03 -10.68 -1.37
C THR A 98 -9.85 -9.50 -0.86
N CYS A 99 -9.30 -8.29 -0.93
CA CYS A 99 -9.95 -7.05 -0.54
C CYS A 99 -9.47 -5.89 -1.43
N LEU A 100 -10.39 -5.01 -1.84
CA LEU A 100 -10.07 -3.71 -2.42
C LEU A 100 -11.11 -2.69 -1.94
N VAL A 101 -10.66 -1.59 -1.34
CA VAL A 101 -11.52 -0.56 -0.78
C VAL A 101 -11.02 0.82 -1.19
N SER A 102 -11.92 1.63 -1.75
CA SER A 102 -11.70 3.08 -1.92
C SER A 102 -11.89 3.73 -0.55
N LEU A 103 -10.88 4.44 -0.07
CA LEU A 103 -10.87 5.12 1.22
C LEU A 103 -11.32 6.59 1.12
N ASP A 104 -12.21 6.89 0.17
CA ASP A 104 -12.83 8.22 0.06
C ASP A 104 -14.00 8.32 1.03
N ASN A 105 -13.72 8.60 2.30
CA ASN A 105 -14.74 9.15 3.20
C ASN A 105 -14.22 10.48 3.77
N ASP A 106 -15.16 11.41 3.94
CA ASP A 106 -15.04 12.84 4.29
C ASP A 106 -14.25 13.21 5.56
N ASP A 107 -13.50 12.29 6.16
CA ASP A 107 -12.57 12.58 7.22
C ASP A 107 -11.19 12.74 6.59
N GLU A 108 -10.72 13.99 6.47
CA GLU A 108 -9.39 14.37 6.00
C GLU A 108 -8.36 13.27 6.26
N ILE A 109 -8.00 12.52 5.21
CA ILE A 109 -6.74 11.79 5.24
C ILE A 109 -5.69 12.89 5.26
N GLN A 110 -5.25 13.26 6.46
CA GLN A 110 -4.08 14.08 6.65
C GLN A 110 -2.96 13.32 5.94
N MET A 111 -2.60 13.83 4.77
CA MET A 111 -1.31 13.57 4.15
C MET A 111 -0.30 14.06 5.18
N ASP A 112 0.08 13.20 6.13
CA ASP A 112 1.22 13.51 6.98
C ASP A 112 2.39 13.60 6.00
N PRO A 113 2.98 14.79 5.77
CA PRO A 113 4.11 14.92 4.87
C PRO A 113 5.13 13.91 5.33
N GLN A 114 5.38 12.90 4.49
CA GLN A 114 6.31 11.80 4.75
C GLN A 114 7.51 12.38 5.49
N PRO A 115 7.75 12.02 6.77
CA PRO A 115 8.88 12.58 7.48
C PRO A 115 10.13 12.20 6.69
N LEU A 116 10.85 13.21 6.20
CA LEU A 116 12.09 13.08 5.43
C LEU A 116 13.23 12.39 6.21
N CYS A 117 12.94 11.75 7.33
CA CYS A 117 13.92 11.26 8.28
C CYS A 117 13.27 10.31 9.30
N CYS A 118 13.17 9.02 8.93
CA CYS A 118 13.32 7.95 9.92
C CYS A 118 14.80 7.49 9.90
N PHE A 119 15.69 8.44 10.15
CA PHE A 119 17.02 8.20 10.68
C PHE A 119 17.14 9.09 11.91
N ASP A 120 17.70 8.50 12.97
CA ASP A 120 17.87 9.00 14.33
C ASP A 120 16.64 8.97 15.25
N GLY A 121 16.73 8.01 16.18
CA GLY A 121 15.66 7.66 17.10
C GLY A 121 15.39 8.67 18.19
N LEU A 122 14.15 8.65 18.68
CA LEU A 122 13.85 8.60 20.09
C LEU A 122 12.38 8.24 20.26
N VAL A 123 12.11 7.48 21.31
CA VAL A 123 10.81 6.95 21.72
C VAL A 123 9.80 8.08 21.94
N SER A 124 8.57 7.95 21.44
CA SER A 124 7.39 8.37 22.21
C SER A 124 6.12 7.69 21.70
N SER A 125 5.70 6.66 22.43
CA SER A 125 4.37 6.08 22.36
C SER A 125 3.30 7.15 22.61
N SER A 126 2.35 7.31 21.68
CA SER A 126 1.07 7.98 21.95
C SER A 126 -0.07 7.15 21.38
N SER A 127 -0.82 6.56 22.31
CA SER A 127 -2.02 5.76 22.06
C SER A 127 -3.12 6.58 21.37
N ILE A 128 -3.67 6.06 20.27
CA ILE A 128 -4.91 6.59 19.68
C ILE A 128 -6.08 6.17 20.56
N GLN A 129 -6.72 7.14 21.23
CA GLN A 129 -8.02 6.95 21.87
C GLN A 129 -9.13 7.15 20.82
N ARG A 130 -9.96 6.12 20.62
CA ARG A 130 -11.24 6.23 19.90
C ARG A 130 -12.22 7.05 20.74
N VAL A 131 -12.76 8.13 20.19
CA VAL A 131 -13.96 8.79 20.73
C VAL A 131 -15.18 8.14 20.06
N GLY A 132 -16.04 7.53 20.89
CA GLY A 132 -17.30 6.95 20.45
C GLY A 132 -18.42 7.98 20.44
N ARG A 133 -19.23 7.90 19.37
CA ARG A 133 -20.61 8.38 19.14
C ARG A 133 -21.08 9.67 19.83
#